data_AF-A0A1W6CIH4-F1
#
_entry.id   AF-A0A1W6CIH4-F1
#
_cell.length_a   1.000
_cell.length_b   1.000
_cell.length_c   1.000
_cell.angle_alpha   90.00
_cell.angle_beta   90.00
_cell.angle_gamma   90.00
#
_symmetry.space_group_name_H-M   'P 1'
#
loop_
_entity.id
_entity.type
_entity.pdbx_description
1 polymer ?
#
loop_
_entity_poly.entity_id
_entity_poly.type
_entity_poly.pdbx_seq_one_letter_code
_entity_poly.pdbx_strand_id
1 'polypeptide(L)' 'MAFERGDLVLIPFPFSDLTAAKKPPVLVLTQPDAYGDFIALAVTSRLRPSMALPSWTRT' A
#
# COMPACT_ATOMS: atom_id res chain seq x y z
N MET A 1 -12.79 -15.24 -1.24
CA MET A 1 -11.37 -15.39 -0.89
C MET A 1 -11.13 -14.43 0.25
N ALA A 2 -11.00 -14.94 1.48
CA ALA A 2 -10.73 -14.11 2.64
C ALA A 2 -9.21 -13.94 2.73
N PHE A 3 -8.75 -12.70 2.83
CA PHE A 3 -7.37 -12.35 3.17
C PHE A 3 -7.36 -11.83 4.60
N GLU A 4 -6.23 -11.98 5.28
CA GLU A 4 -6.08 -11.59 6.68
C GLU A 4 -4.96 -10.57 6.87
N ARG A 5 -4.87 -10.03 8.09
CA ARG A 5 -3.76 -9.17 8.49
C ARG A 5 -2.44 -9.90 8.26
N GLY A 6 -1.52 -9.24 7.54
CA GLY A 6 -0.21 -9.79 7.18
C GLY A 6 -0.14 -10.34 5.76
N ASP A 7 -1.28 -10.54 5.09
CA ASP A 7 -1.29 -10.99 3.70
C ASP A 7 -0.79 -9.90 2.75
N LEU A 8 -0.10 -10.35 1.70
CA LEU A 8 0.32 -9.52 0.59
C LEU A 8 -0.62 -9.79 -0.59
N VAL A 9 -1.47 -8.81 -0.91
CA VAL A 9 -2.55 -8.94 -1.89
C VAL A 9 -2.40 -7.95 -3.04
N LEU A 10 -2.96 -8.29 -4.20
CA LEU A 10 -3.06 -7.38 -5.35
C LEU A 10 -4.44 -6.74 -5.36
N ILE A 11 -4.49 -5.40 -5.31
CA ILE A 11 -5.75 -4.65 -5.40
C ILE A 11 -5.86 -3.95 -6.76
N PRO A 12 -7.03 -3.95 -7.41
CA PRO A 12 -7.25 -3.10 -8.58
C PRO A 12 -7.37 -1.65 -8.11
N PHE A 13 -6.42 -0.79 -8.49
CA PHE A 13 -6.51 0.65 -8.26
C PHE A 13 -6.44 1.37 -9.61
N PRO A 14 -7.47 2.17 -9.97
CA PRO A 14 -7.43 2.93 -11.21
C PRO A 14 -6.30 3.96 -11.13
N PHE A 15 -5.63 4.22 -12.26
CA PHE A 15 -4.82 5.44 -12.35
C PHE A 15 -5.73 6.66 -12.19
N SER A 16 -5.16 7.78 -11.71
CA SER A 16 -5.90 9.03 -11.54
C SER A 16 -6.51 9.56 -12.85
N ASP A 17 -5.97 9.16 -14.00
CA ASP A 17 -6.48 9.48 -15.33
C ASP A 17 -7.43 8.41 -15.91
N LEU A 18 -7.76 7.37 -15.15
CA LEU A 18 -8.64 6.25 -15.51
C LEU A 18 -8.23 5.48 -16.78
N THR A 19 -7.00 5.67 -17.30
CA THR A 19 -6.56 5.08 -18.58
C THR A 19 -6.27 3.59 -18.47
N ALA A 20 -5.94 3.11 -17.27
CA ALA A 20 -5.72 1.70 -16.98
C ALA A 20 -5.92 1.42 -15.49
N ALA A 21 -6.05 0.13 -15.15
CA ALA A 21 -6.04 -0.34 -13.78
C ALA A 21 -4.66 -0.94 -13.46
N LYS A 22 -3.92 -0.32 -12.54
CA LYS A 22 -2.72 -0.94 -11.98
C LYS A 22 -3.16 -1.93 -10.90
N LYS A 23 -2.45 -3.04 -10.78
CA LYS A 23 -2.60 -3.99 -9.67
C LYS A 23 -1.39 -3.89 -8.73
N PRO A 24 -1.23 -2.80 -7.94
CA PRO A 24 -0.11 -2.73 -7.01
C PRO A 24 -0.24 -3.78 -5.90
N PRO A 25 0.88 -4.35 -5.44
CA PRO A 25 0.89 -5.17 -4.23
C PRO A 25 0.71 -4.27 -3.00
N VAL A 26 -0.13 -4.72 -2.06
CA VAL A 26 -0.35 -4.06 -0.77
C VAL A 26 -0.25 -5.08 0.36
N LEU A 27 0.29 -4.65 1.51
CA LEU A 27 0.31 -5.42 2.75
C LEU A 27 -0.91 -5.06 3.58
N VAL A 28 -1.71 -6.05 3.96
CA VAL A 28 -2.91 -5.88 4.78
C VAL A 28 -2.50 -5.64 6.24
N LEU A 29 -2.88 -4.49 6.82
CA LEU A 29 -2.50 -4.10 8.19
C LEU A 29 -3.58 -4.40 9.22
N THR A 30 -4.84 -4.41 8.81
CA THR A 30 -6.00 -4.72 9.66
C THR A 30 -6.81 -5.86 9.06
N GLN A 31 -7.51 -6.63 9.89
CA GLN A 31 -8.54 -7.52 9.37
C GLN A 31 -9.62 -6.69 8.66
N PRO A 32 -10.21 -7.20 7.56
CA PRO A 32 -11.38 -6.58 6.95
C PRO A 32 -12.52 -6.48 7.96
N ASP A 33 -13.22 -5.36 7.95
CA ASP A 33 -14.43 -5.19 8.75
C ASP A 33 -15.65 -5.88 8.10
N ALA A 34 -16.83 -5.66 8.67
CA ALA A 34 -18.08 -6.24 8.17
C ALA A 34 -18.44 -5.78 6.73
N TYR A 35 -17.87 -4.67 6.26
CA TYR A 35 -18.06 -4.13 4.91
C TYR A 35 -16.93 -4.53 3.96
N GLY A 36 -15.89 -5.21 4.47
CA GLY A 36 -14.71 -5.58 3.71
C GLY A 36 -13.68 -4.46 3.61
N ASP A 37 -13.83 -3.39 4.38
CA ASP A 37 -12.88 -2.28 4.43
C ASP A 37 -11.68 -2.66 5.31
N PHE A 38 -10.49 -2.25 4.89
CA PHE A 38 -9.25 -2.53 5.61
C PHE A 38 -8.19 -1.45 5.34
N ILE A 39 -7.25 -1.32 6.27
CA ILE A 39 -6.06 -0.48 6.09
C ILE A 39 -4.95 -1.35 5.50
N ALA A 40 -4.26 -0.81 4.49
CA ALA A 40 -3.13 -1.48 3.87
C ALA A 40 -1.99 -0.52 3.53
N LEU A 41 -0.79 -1.09 3.39
CA LEU A 41 0.42 -0.37 2.98
C LEU A 41 0.79 -0.74 1.55
N ALA A 42 0.93 0.27 0.68
CA ALA A 42 1.42 0.06 -0.67
C ALA A 42 2.89 -0.38 -0.67
N VAL A 43 3.19 -1.49 -1.36
CA VAL A 43 4.54 -2.04 -1.51
C VAL A 43 5.05 -1.74 -2.92
N THR A 44 6.31 -1.30 -3.04
CA THR A 44 6.94 -1.01 -4.32
C THR A 44 8.40 -1.47 -4.31
N SER A 45 8.84 -2.11 -5.39
CA SER A 45 10.25 -2.44 -5.63
C SER A 45 11.07 -1.25 -6.13
N ARG A 46 10.41 -0.14 -6.50
CA ARG A 46 11.08 1.10 -6.89
C ARG A 46 11.69 1.74 -5.64
N LEU A 47 13.02 1.66 -5.54
CA LEU A 47 13.78 2.42 -4.55
C LEU A 47 13.51 3.91 -4.73
N ARG A 48 13.10 4.58 -3.66
CA ARG A 48 13.08 6.04 -3.64
C ARG A 48 14.54 6.53 -3.52
N PRO A 49 14.95 7.59 -4.23
CA PRO A 49 16.18 8.30 -3.90
C PRO A 49 16.18 8.60 -2.40
N SER A 50 17.35 8.52 -1.76
CA SER A 50 17.48 8.72 -0.31
C SER A 50 16.65 9.92 0.12
N MET A 51 15.57 9.66 0.86
CA MET A 51 14.84 10.69 1.57
C MET A 51 15.90 11.43 2.40
N ALA A 52 16.23 12.66 2.03
CA ALA A 52 16.97 13.52 2.93
C ALA A 52 16.05 13.71 4.12
N LEU A 53 16.28 12.95 5.19
CA LEU A 53 15.63 13.21 6.45
C LEU A 53 15.95 14.66 6.79
N PRO A 54 14.95 15.49 7.12
CA PRO A 54 15.21 16.85 7.52
C PRO A 54 16.16 16.84 8.74
N SER A 55 17.09 17.80 8.75
CA SER A 55 18.26 17.86 9.65
C SER A 55 17.93 17.97 11.15
N TRP A 56 16.65 18.12 11.53
CA TRP A 56 16.22 18.22 12.93
C TRP A 56 16.20 16.89 13.68
N THR A 57 16.53 15.77 13.04
CA THR A 57 16.58 14.44 13.67
C THR A 57 17.95 14.06 14.25
N ARG A 58 18.91 15.00 14.28
CA ARG A 58 20.27 14.76 14.78
C ARG A 58 20.52 15.58 16.05
N THR A 59 20.10 15.04 17.20
CA THR A 59 20.53 15.47 18.54
C THR A 59 21.26 14.32 19.21
#